data_AF-A0A957VQH7-F1
#
_entry.id   AF-A0A957VQH7-F1
#
_cell.length_a   1.000
_cell.length_b   1.000
_cell.length_c   1.000
_cell.angle_alpha   90.00
_cell.angle_beta   90.00
_cell.angle_gamma   90.00
#
_symmetry.space_group_name_H-M   'P 1'
#
loop_
_entity.id
_entity.type
_entity.pdbx_description
1 polymer ?
#
loop_
_entity_poly.entity_id
_entity_poly.type
_entity_poly.pdbx_seq_one_letter_code
_entity_poly.pdbx_strand_id
1 'polypeptide(L)'
;MLRVPSAFARDTIAREGDAGRAWVEALPATFAALCDQWNLTVDGPPLHGYVGLVLPVRRGTEACVLKLTWQDADTAGEARALTAWDGHGAVQLLA
;
A
#
# COMPACT_ATOMS: atom_id res chain seq x y z
N MET A 1 -7.27 -9.07 8.92
CA MET A 1 -7.55 -9.38 7.51
C MET A 1 -7.92 -8.09 6.79
N LEU A 2 -7.20 -7.71 5.74
CA LEU A 2 -7.47 -6.49 4.98
C LEU A 2 -8.83 -6.60 4.26
N ARG A 3 -9.72 -5.64 4.51
CA ARG A 3 -10.91 -5.41 3.70
C ARG A 3 -10.65 -4.23 2.76
N VAL A 4 -10.58 -4.51 1.46
CA VAL A 4 -10.38 -3.46 0.46
C VAL A 4 -11.61 -2.53 0.45
N PRO A 5 -11.45 -1.20 0.58
CA PRO A 5 -12.55 -0.26 0.46
C PRO A 5 -13.28 -0.40 -0.88
N SER A 6 -14.61 -0.53 -0.85
CA SER A 6 -15.40 -0.81 -2.06
C SER A 6 -15.28 0.28 -3.13
N ALA A 7 -15.11 1.54 -2.72
CA ALA A 7 -14.89 2.65 -3.64
C ALA A 7 -13.55 2.50 -4.38
N PHE A 8 -12.47 2.27 -3.63
CA PHE A 8 -11.15 2.02 -4.20
C PHE A 8 -11.14 0.84 -5.19
N ALA A 9 -11.76 -0.29 -4.81
CA ALA A 9 -11.87 -1.46 -5.67
C ALA A 9 -12.59 -1.14 -6.99
N ARG A 10 -13.77 -0.50 -6.90
CA ARG A 10 -14.56 -0.11 -8.06
C ARG A 10 -13.80 0.84 -8.98
N ASP A 11 -13.17 1.87 -8.41
CA ASP A 11 -12.49 2.91 -9.19
C ASP A 11 -11.21 2.37 -9.85
N THR A 12 -10.49 1.47 -9.18
CA THR A 12 -9.34 0.77 -9.76
C THR A 12 -9.77 -0.15 -10.91
N ILE A 13 -10.84 -0.92 -10.75
CA ILE A 13 -11.35 -1.80 -11.81
C ILE A 13 -11.87 -0.99 -13.00
N ALA A 14 -12.56 0.13 -12.75
CA ALA A 14 -13.05 1.00 -13.82
C ALA A 14 -11.90 1.61 -14.63
N ARG A 15 -10.78 1.92 -13.98
CA ARG A 15 -9.60 2.53 -14.59
C ARG A 15 -8.70 1.52 -15.33
N GLU A 16 -8.44 0.37 -14.70
CA GLU A 16 -7.41 -0.58 -15.15
C GLU A 16 -8.00 -1.90 -15.71
N GLY A 17 -9.33 -2.03 -15.77
CA GLY A 17 -10.02 -3.19 -16.32
C GLY A 17 -9.76 -4.49 -15.57
N ASP A 18 -9.58 -5.59 -16.32
CA ASP A 18 -9.35 -6.93 -15.77
C ASP A 18 -8.04 -7.02 -14.97
N ALA A 19 -7.02 -6.27 -15.35
CA ALA A 19 -5.77 -6.20 -14.60
C ALA A 19 -6.01 -5.54 -13.22
N GLY A 20 -6.81 -4.47 -13.19
CA GLY A 20 -7.25 -3.83 -11.94
C GLY A 20 -8.02 -4.78 -11.04
N ARG A 21 -8.93 -5.58 -11.61
CA ARG A 21 -9.68 -6.62 -10.88
C ARG A 21 -8.76 -7.64 -10.24
N ALA A 22 -7.87 -8.24 -11.03
CA ALA A 22 -6.92 -9.24 -10.55
C ALA A 22 -6.03 -8.67 -9.44
N TRP A 23 -5.56 -7.42 -9.59
CA TRP A 23 -4.76 -6.76 -8.57
C TRP A 23 -5.53 -6.51 -7.28
N VAL A 24 -6.75 -5.97 -7.36
CA VAL A 24 -7.63 -5.75 -6.19
C VAL A 24 -7.90 -7.05 -5.44
N GLU A 25 -8.17 -8.13 -6.16
CA GLU A 25 -8.44 -9.46 -5.57
C GLU A 25 -7.20 -10.04 -4.86
N ALA A 26 -6.00 -9.73 -5.34
CA ALA A 26 -4.75 -10.18 -4.72
C ALA A 26 -4.36 -9.37 -3.46
N LEU A 27 -4.86 -8.14 -3.29
CA LEU A 27 -4.43 -7.23 -2.21
C LEU A 27 -4.51 -7.84 -0.80
N PRO A 28 -5.58 -8.53 -0.37
CA PRO A 28 -5.63 -9.09 0.97
C PRO A 28 -4.55 -10.13 1.24
N ALA A 29 -4.22 -10.97 0.25
CA ALA A 29 -3.19 -11.99 0.36
C ALA A 29 -1.78 -11.36 0.35
N THR A 30 -1.53 -10.43 -0.57
CA THR A 30 -0.27 -9.66 -0.62
C THR A 30 -0.02 -8.91 0.67
N PHE A 31 -1.04 -8.23 1.20
CA PHE A 31 -0.95 -7.53 2.48
C PHE A 31 -0.57 -8.47 3.63
N ALA A 32 -1.25 -9.61 3.74
CA ALA A 32 -0.97 -10.57 4.80
C ALA A 32 0.47 -11.12 4.71
N ALA A 33 0.93 -11.45 3.50
CA ALA A 33 2.29 -11.93 3.27
C ALA A 33 3.35 -10.90 3.65
N LEU A 34 3.15 -9.62 3.29
CA LEU A 34 4.08 -8.55 3.64
C LEU A 34 4.07 -8.24 5.14
N CYS A 35 2.90 -8.29 5.80
CA CYS A 35 2.84 -8.14 7.25
C CYS A 35 3.60 -9.25 7.97
N ASP A 36 3.47 -10.49 7.52
CA ASP A 36 4.22 -11.63 8.08
C ASP A 36 5.73 -11.46 7.84
N GLN A 37 6.13 -11.20 6.59
CA GLN A 37 7.52 -11.03 6.20
C GLN A 37 8.23 -9.91 6.98
N TRP A 38 7.52 -8.82 7.27
CA TRP A 38 8.09 -7.63 7.92
C TRP A 38 7.73 -7.50 9.41
N ASN A 39 7.13 -8.54 10.00
CA ASN A 39 6.69 -8.55 11.41
C ASN A 39 5.80 -7.34 11.78
N LEU A 40 4.82 -7.04 10.92
CA LEU A 40 3.89 -5.93 11.10
C LEU A 40 2.56 -6.38 11.70
N THR A 41 2.02 -5.59 12.62
CA THR A 41 0.65 -5.76 13.12
C THR A 41 -0.24 -4.62 12.67
N VAL A 42 -1.52 -4.90 12.39
CA VAL A 42 -2.48 -3.89 11.91
C VAL A 42 -2.86 -2.94 13.04
N ASP A 43 -2.81 -1.63 12.80
CA ASP A 43 -3.06 -0.58 13.80
C ASP A 43 -4.17 0.39 13.37
N GLY A 44 -5.06 -0.02 12.47
CA GLY A 44 -6.19 0.82 12.07
C GLY A 44 -6.87 0.38 10.77
N PRO A 45 -7.95 1.08 10.39
CA PRO A 45 -8.62 0.85 9.11
C PRO A 45 -7.76 1.31 7.93
N PRO A 46 -7.93 0.71 6.75
CA PRO A 46 -7.24 1.16 5.54
C PRO A 46 -7.74 2.53 5.10
N LEU A 47 -6.81 3.36 4.64
CA LEU A 47 -7.03 4.58 3.90
C LEU A 47 -6.72 4.32 2.42
N HIS A 48 -7.22 5.15 1.52
CA HIS A 48 -6.87 5.04 0.11
C HIS A 48 -6.84 6.39 -0.60
N GLY A 49 -5.97 6.46 -1.61
CA GLY A 49 -5.95 7.54 -2.60
C GLY A 49 -6.51 7.05 -3.94
N TYR A 50 -6.06 7.69 -5.01
CA TYR A 50 -6.45 7.32 -6.38
C TYR A 50 -5.77 6.03 -6.86
N VAL A 51 -4.49 5.84 -6.54
CA VAL A 51 -3.67 4.73 -7.07
C VAL A 51 -3.19 3.73 -6.02
N GLY A 52 -3.56 3.89 -4.75
CA GLY A 52 -3.07 2.98 -3.71
C GLY A 52 -3.85 2.99 -2.41
N LEU A 53 -3.63 1.93 -1.63
CA LEU A 53 -4.05 1.75 -0.26
C LEU A 53 -2.92 2.11 0.70
N VAL A 54 -3.26 2.67 1.85
CA VAL A 54 -2.34 2.92 2.96
C VAL A 54 -2.95 2.30 4.22
N LEU A 55 -2.19 1.44 4.89
CA LEU A 55 -2.62 0.79 6.12
C LEU A 55 -1.76 1.23 7.30
N PRO A 56 -2.35 1.78 8.37
CA PRO A 56 -1.66 1.94 9.65
C PRO A 56 -1.22 0.57 10.18
N VAL A 57 0.05 0.45 10.53
CA VAL A 57 0.64 -0.77 11.08
C VAL A 57 1.66 -0.44 12.17
N ARG A 58 2.01 -1.44 12.98
CA ARG A 58 3.09 -1.35 13.96
C ARG A 58 4.21 -2.32 13.60
N ARG A 59 5.45 -1.88 13.75
CA ARG A 59 6.65 -2.74 13.76
C ARG A 59 7.21 -2.74 15.17
N GLY A 60 6.81 -3.74 15.98
CA GLY A 60 7.02 -3.68 17.42
C GLY A 60 6.26 -2.51 18.05
N THR A 61 6.96 -1.56 18.68
CA THR A 61 6.36 -0.34 19.25
C THR A 61 6.27 0.83 18.26
N GLU A 62 7.01 0.75 17.14
CA GLU A 62 7.09 1.80 16.12
C GLU A 62 5.79 1.87 15.31
N ALA A 63 5.23 3.08 15.16
CA ALA A 63 4.08 3.32 14.31
C ALA A 63 4.54 3.58 12.86
N CYS A 64 4.03 2.80 11.92
CA CYS A 64 4.40 2.84 10.51
C CYS A 64 3.15 2.81 9.63
N VAL A 65 3.34 2.91 8.32
CA VAL A 65 2.29 2.64 7.33
C VAL A 65 2.80 1.66 6.28
N LEU A 66 1.93 0.75 5.84
CA LEU A 66 2.15 -0.10 4.68
C LEU A 66 1.35 0.44 3.50
N LYS A 67 2.04 0.94 2.46
CA LYS A 67 1.42 1.41 1.22
C LYS A 67 1.46 0.30 0.15
N LEU A 68 0.31 0.00 -0.43
CA LEU A 68 0.17 -0.88 -1.60
C LEU A 68 -0.32 -0.03 -2.76
N THR A 69 0.49 0.10 -3.80
CA THR A 69 0.22 1.01 -4.93
C THR A 69 0.18 0.24 -6.24
N TRP A 70 -0.74 0.61 -7.12
CA TRP A 70 -0.72 0.21 -8.52
C TRP A 70 0.63 0.59 -9.13
N GLN A 71 1.15 -0.23 -10.05
CA GLN A 71 2.46 -0.03 -10.67
C GLN A 71 2.29 0.33 -12.14
N ASP A 72 2.70 1.55 -12.49
CA ASP A 72 2.71 2.12 -13.83
C ASP A 72 3.90 3.09 -13.97
N ALA A 73 3.97 3.82 -15.08
CA ALA A 73 5.06 4.75 -15.34
C ALA A 73 5.16 5.88 -14.30
N ASP A 74 4.03 6.30 -13.71
CA ASP A 74 3.96 7.41 -12.76
C ASP A 74 4.34 6.98 -11.34
N THR A 75 4.07 5.72 -10.99
CA THR A 75 4.27 5.17 -9.64
C THR A 75 5.54 4.34 -9.47
N ALA A 76 6.14 3.85 -10.56
CA ALA A 76 7.35 3.01 -10.50
C ALA A 76 8.57 3.70 -9.85
N GLY A 77 8.60 5.04 -9.88
CA GLY A 77 9.67 5.84 -9.29
C GLY A 77 9.54 6.10 -7.79
N GLU A 78 8.37 5.85 -7.18
CA GLU A 78 8.05 6.33 -5.83
C GLU A 78 9.03 5.83 -4.76
N ALA A 79 9.31 4.52 -4.72
CA ALA A 79 10.20 3.95 -3.71
C ALA A 79 11.62 4.52 -3.83
N ARG A 80 12.14 4.65 -5.07
CA ARG A 80 13.47 5.23 -5.33
C ARG A 80 13.53 6.70 -4.92
N ALA A 81 12.46 7.46 -5.19
CA ALA A 81 12.36 8.85 -4.78
C ALA A 81 12.37 8.97 -3.25
N LEU A 82 11.57 8.17 -2.54
CA LEU A 82 11.56 8.18 -1.07
C LEU A 82 12.91 7.77 -0.47
N THR A 83 13.61 6.80 -1.06
CA THR A 83 14.98 6.46 -0.67
C THR A 83 15.93 7.64 -0.86
N ALA A 84 15.83 8.38 -1.97
CA ALA A 84 16.69 9.53 -2.23
C ALA A 84 16.40 10.72 -1.29
N TRP A 85 15.15 10.86 -0.83
CA TRP A 85 14.76 11.92 0.10
C TRP A 85 15.10 11.58 1.56
N ASP A 86 15.11 10.30 1.95
CA ASP A 86 15.51 9.81 3.29
C ASP A 86 14.92 10.62 4.46
N GLY A 87 13.62 10.93 4.39
CA GLY A 87 12.95 11.72 5.44
C GLY A 87 13.13 13.25 5.34
N HIS A 88 13.92 13.75 4.40
CA HIS A 88 14.13 15.19 4.18
C HIS A 88 12.99 15.81 3.39
N GLY A 89 11.94 16.26 4.09
CA GLY A 89 10.76 16.89 3.48
C GLY A 89 9.75 15.91 2.89
N ALA A 90 9.98 14.61 3.07
CA ALA A 90 9.06 13.52 2.75
C ALA A 90 9.06 12.49 3.88
N VAL A 91 8.14 11.52 3.82
CA VAL A 91 8.18 10.36 4.72
C VAL A 91 9.45 9.53 4.48
N GLN A 92 10.00 8.95 5.54
CA GLN A 92 11.13 8.04 5.42
C GLN A 92 10.63 6.67 4.94
N LEU A 93 11.29 6.10 3.92
CA LEU A 93 11.07 4.71 3.54
C LEU A 93 11.83 3.81 4.52
N LEU A 94 11.11 2.87 5.13
CA LEU A 94 11.70 1.91 6.07
C LEU A 94 12.23 0.70 5.30
N ALA A 95 13.47 0.32 5.60
CA ALA A 95 14.10 -0.92 5.12
C ALA A 95 13.64 -2.14 5.91
#